data_AF-A0A934MMN1-F1
#
_entry.id   AF-A0A934MMN1-F1
#
_cell.length_a   1.000
_cell.length_b   1.000
_cell.length_c   1.000
_cell.angle_alpha   90.00
_cell.angle_beta   90.00
_cell.angle_gamma   90.00
#
_symmetry.space_group_name_H-M   'P 1'
#
loop_
_entity.id
_entity.type
_entity.pdbx_description
1 polymer ?
#
loop_
_entity_poly.entity_id
_entity_poly.type
_entity_poly.pdbx_seq_one_letter_code
_entity_poly.pdbx_strand_id
1 'polypeptide(L)'
;MPSSPSLPKRQTVIIHHLDQTWRRALAERLDPQLSVLREQRVSEVVWMCDPTSSFRYGSWLAAWRRRQWQKVGFLRSNNCEELSLLTAGLTHFDRLRKDLPPDRRDIGQYQSAMELFQVEAFLSDESARRVRRAEREQAYAESEMLFDQGRWKLVKLQSRFAATWWGMGTRWCTAARLSNHYDSYASRGQLLVILTPADKFQLFTGTGECCDSADRPVDLSLVLQGAPRELQTAIAPFLAPSL
;
A
#
# COMPACT_ATOMS: atom_id res chain seq x y z
N MET A 1 -41.26 27.87 -4.11
CA MET A 1 -40.54 27.55 -2.86
C MET A 1 -39.06 27.41 -3.20
N PRO A 2 -38.14 28.14 -2.55
CA PRO A 2 -36.72 27.95 -2.81
C PRO A 2 -36.31 26.57 -2.28
N SER A 3 -35.76 25.74 -3.17
CA SER A 3 -35.20 24.44 -2.80
C SER A 3 -34.17 24.64 -1.70
N SER A 4 -34.32 23.95 -0.57
CA SER A 4 -33.30 23.93 0.48
C SER A 4 -31.95 23.52 -0.12
N PRO A 5 -30.84 24.17 0.24
CA PRO A 5 -29.54 23.80 -0.27
C PRO A 5 -29.22 22.36 0.16
N SER A 6 -28.93 21.50 -0.82
CA SER A 6 -28.56 20.11 -0.55
C SER A 6 -27.27 20.09 0.27
N LEU A 7 -27.26 19.34 1.38
CA LEU A 7 -26.07 19.16 2.20
C LEU A 7 -24.92 18.57 1.37
N PRO A 8 -23.66 18.99 1.58
CA PRO A 8 -22.50 18.37 1.00
C PRO A 8 -22.45 16.86 1.27
N LYS A 9 -22.08 16.05 0.27
CA LYS A 9 -22.03 14.57 0.34
C LYS A 9 -21.37 14.05 1.62
N ARG A 10 -20.24 14.64 2.01
CA ARG A 10 -19.50 14.27 3.24
C ARG A 10 -20.34 14.44 4.50
N GLN A 11 -21.07 15.56 4.63
CA GLN A 11 -21.92 15.82 5.78
C GLN A 11 -23.08 14.82 5.86
N THR A 12 -23.71 14.51 4.72
CA THR A 12 -24.78 13.50 4.66
C THR A 12 -24.31 12.13 5.15
N VAL A 13 -23.12 11.69 4.71
CA VAL A 13 -22.54 10.41 5.14
C VAL A 13 -22.25 10.41 6.65
N ILE A 14 -21.67 11.48 7.17
CA ILE A 14 -21.31 11.60 8.60
C ILE A 14 -22.58 11.60 9.45
N ILE A 15 -23.58 12.44 9.12
CA ILE A 15 -24.84 12.53 9.87
C ILE A 15 -25.52 11.16 9.91
N HIS A 16 -25.64 10.49 8.76
CA HIS A 16 -26.22 9.16 8.71
C HIS A 16 -25.43 8.15 9.56
N HIS A 17 -24.09 8.18 9.53
CA HIS A 17 -23.27 7.30 10.36
C HIS A 17 -23.47 7.52 11.87
N LEU A 18 -23.57 8.78 12.30
CA LEU A 18 -23.80 9.12 13.71
C LEU A 18 -25.22 8.79 14.17
N ASP A 19 -26.23 8.93 13.31
CA ASP A 19 -27.59 8.44 13.60
C ASP A 19 -27.60 6.92 13.81
N GLN A 20 -26.91 6.15 12.95
CA GLN A 20 -26.76 4.70 13.15
C GLN A 20 -26.01 4.37 14.45
N THR A 21 -25.04 5.20 14.84
CA THR A 21 -24.30 5.06 16.11
C THR A 21 -25.22 5.25 17.31
N TRP A 22 -26.04 6.30 17.28
CA TRP A 22 -27.04 6.57 18.32
C TRP A 22 -28.02 5.41 18.49
N ARG A 23 -28.57 4.92 17.37
CA ARG A 23 -29.49 3.77 17.38
C ARG A 23 -28.84 2.52 17.92
N ARG A 24 -27.57 2.26 17.56
CA ARG A 24 -26.82 1.11 18.07
C ARG A 24 -26.56 1.21 19.57
N ALA A 25 -26.21 2.39 20.06
CA ALA A 25 -25.99 2.63 21.49
C ALA A 25 -27.25 2.35 22.31
N LEU A 26 -28.41 2.84 21.86
CA LEU A 26 -29.70 2.52 22.49
C LEU A 26 -29.97 1.01 22.53
N ALA A 27 -29.72 0.31 21.43
CA ALA A 27 -29.91 -1.14 21.35
C ALA A 27 -28.97 -1.92 22.30
N GLU A 28 -27.75 -1.44 22.51
CA GLU A 28 -26.79 -2.01 23.46
C GLU A 28 -26.93 -1.48 24.90
N ARG A 29 -27.95 -0.65 25.18
CA ARG A 29 -28.18 0.00 26.49
C ARG A 29 -27.00 0.83 26.99
N LEU A 30 -26.32 1.51 26.06
CA LEU A 30 -25.24 2.45 26.32
C LEU A 30 -25.74 3.90 26.28
N ASP A 31 -24.97 4.82 26.84
CA ASP A 31 -25.20 6.27 26.69
C ASP A 31 -25.04 6.68 25.21
N PRO A 32 -26.11 7.13 24.53
CA PRO A 32 -26.05 7.47 23.11
C PRO A 32 -25.18 8.70 22.82
N GLN A 33 -25.21 9.73 23.67
CA GLN A 33 -24.43 10.94 23.53
C GLN A 33 -22.93 10.63 23.60
N LEU A 34 -22.51 9.88 24.62
CA LEU A 34 -21.12 9.47 24.78
C LEU A 34 -20.66 8.56 23.64
N SER A 35 -21.53 7.65 23.18
CA SER A 35 -21.23 6.77 22.05
C SER A 35 -21.04 7.55 20.75
N VAL A 36 -21.88 8.55 20.47
CA VAL A 36 -21.74 9.43 19.32
C VAL A 36 -20.45 10.25 19.40
N LEU A 37 -20.14 10.86 20.55
CA LEU A 37 -18.89 11.63 20.73
C LEU A 37 -17.65 10.76 20.51
N ARG A 38 -17.66 9.51 20.98
CA ARG A 38 -16.59 8.55 20.75
C ARG A 38 -16.46 8.21 19.26
N GLU A 39 -17.57 7.87 18.61
CA GLU A 39 -17.55 7.47 17.21
C GLU A 39 -17.20 8.63 16.28
N GLN A 40 -17.51 9.88 16.63
CA GLN A 40 -17.01 11.06 15.91
C GLN A 40 -15.48 11.02 15.80
N ARG A 41 -14.78 10.87 16.93
CA ARG A 41 -13.30 10.81 16.97
C ARG A 41 -12.74 9.59 16.22
N VAL A 42 -13.35 8.42 16.41
CA VAL A 42 -12.88 7.20 15.74
C VAL A 42 -13.09 7.28 14.23
N SER A 43 -14.27 7.76 13.81
CA SER A 43 -14.62 7.85 12.41
C SER A 43 -13.75 8.86 11.66
N GLU A 44 -13.32 9.96 12.28
CA GLU A 44 -12.36 10.91 11.70
C GLU A 44 -11.11 10.24 11.16
N VAL A 45 -10.52 9.34 11.95
CA VAL A 45 -9.33 8.58 11.52
C VAL A 45 -9.66 7.61 10.40
N VAL A 46 -10.83 6.95 10.46
CA VAL A 46 -11.29 6.06 9.37
C VAL A 46 -11.55 6.83 8.07
N TRP A 47 -12.07 8.05 8.15
CA TRP A 47 -12.30 8.92 7.00
C TRP A 47 -11.01 9.34 6.30
N MET A 48 -9.91 9.45 7.04
CA MET A 48 -8.58 9.74 6.48
C MET A 48 -8.02 8.60 5.63
N CYS A 49 -8.60 7.40 5.71
CA CYS A 49 -8.24 6.29 4.82
C CYS A 49 -8.77 6.47 3.39
N ASP A 50 -9.65 7.44 3.11
CA ASP A 50 -10.09 7.74 1.74
C ASP A 50 -8.91 8.34 0.95
N PRO A 51 -8.39 7.66 -0.09
CA PRO A 51 -7.27 8.18 -0.87
C PRO A 51 -7.63 9.38 -1.74
N THR A 52 -8.91 9.78 -1.81
CA THR A 52 -9.39 10.86 -2.66
C THR A 52 -9.69 12.11 -1.83
N SER A 53 -9.27 13.28 -2.34
CA SER A 53 -9.67 14.58 -1.77
C SER A 53 -11.18 14.83 -1.84
N SER A 54 -11.89 14.14 -2.75
CA SER A 54 -13.33 14.25 -2.98
C SER A 54 -14.22 13.46 -2.02
N PHE A 55 -13.65 12.70 -1.08
CA PHE A 55 -14.39 11.81 -0.19
C PHE A 55 -15.29 10.81 -0.94
N ARG A 56 -14.73 10.22 -2.01
CA ARG A 56 -15.45 9.31 -2.91
C ARG A 56 -15.97 8.09 -2.17
N TYR A 57 -15.16 7.55 -1.26
CA TYR A 57 -15.35 6.26 -0.58
C TYR A 57 -15.95 6.39 0.82
N GLY A 58 -16.29 7.61 1.25
CA GLY A 58 -16.92 7.86 2.55
C GLY A 58 -18.11 6.95 2.87
N SER A 59 -19.06 6.75 1.95
CA SER A 59 -20.20 5.86 2.19
C SER A 59 -19.76 4.40 2.46
N TRP A 60 -18.73 3.94 1.77
CA TRP A 60 -18.19 2.58 1.92
C TRP A 60 -17.42 2.44 3.24
N LEU A 61 -16.59 3.42 3.60
CA LEU A 61 -15.88 3.49 4.88
C LEU A 61 -16.87 3.48 6.06
N ALA A 62 -18.00 4.19 5.93
CA ALA A 62 -19.08 4.20 6.91
C ALA A 62 -19.66 2.79 7.09
N ALA A 63 -20.00 2.14 5.98
CA ALA A 63 -20.55 0.80 5.99
C ALA A 63 -19.54 -0.22 6.54
N TRP A 64 -18.27 -0.11 6.16
CA TRP A 64 -17.18 -0.94 6.69
C TRP A 64 -17.06 -0.81 8.21
N ARG A 65 -17.06 0.42 8.74
CA ARG A 65 -17.00 0.68 10.19
C ARG A 65 -18.20 0.07 10.91
N ARG A 66 -19.41 0.21 10.37
CA ARG A 66 -20.61 -0.41 10.94
C ARG A 66 -20.56 -1.94 10.93
N ARG A 67 -19.97 -2.55 9.90
CA ARG A 67 -19.72 -4.01 9.89
C ARG A 67 -18.75 -4.42 11.00
N GLN A 68 -17.76 -3.59 11.34
CA GLN A 68 -16.85 -3.86 12.47
C GLN A 68 -17.57 -3.90 13.81
N TRP A 69 -18.57 -3.04 14.03
CA TRP A 69 -19.36 -3.07 15.27
C TRP A 69 -19.94 -4.45 15.57
N GLN A 70 -20.38 -5.17 14.53
CA GLN A 70 -20.93 -6.52 14.65
C GLN A 70 -19.83 -7.59 14.84
N LYS A 71 -18.68 -7.43 14.18
CA LYS A 71 -17.62 -8.45 14.16
C LYS A 71 -16.73 -8.43 15.41
N VAL A 72 -16.40 -7.25 15.90
CA VAL A 72 -15.36 -7.05 16.92
C VAL A 72 -15.82 -6.16 18.09
N GLY A 73 -17.08 -5.76 18.07
CA GLY A 73 -17.71 -4.94 19.12
C GLY A 73 -17.83 -3.47 18.75
N PHE A 74 -18.96 -2.87 19.14
CA PHE A 74 -19.34 -1.50 18.83
C PHE A 74 -18.32 -0.46 19.33
N LEU A 75 -17.79 -0.66 20.53
CA LEU A 75 -16.85 0.26 21.17
C LEU A 75 -15.40 0.05 20.77
N ARG A 76 -15.06 -0.97 19.97
CA ARG A 76 -13.67 -1.27 19.63
C ARG A 76 -13.11 -0.23 18.66
N SER A 77 -11.95 0.34 18.99
CA SER A 77 -11.18 1.20 18.09
C SER A 77 -10.37 0.37 17.09
N ASN A 78 -10.06 0.95 15.93
CA ASN A 78 -9.16 0.35 14.96
C ASN A 78 -7.70 0.61 15.34
N ASN A 79 -6.83 -0.38 15.09
CA ASN A 79 -5.38 -0.19 15.28
C ASN A 79 -4.73 0.35 13.99
N CYS A 80 -3.46 0.74 14.08
CA CYS A 80 -2.74 1.32 12.95
C CYS A 80 -2.60 0.34 11.77
N GLU A 81 -2.49 -0.95 12.03
CA GLU A 81 -2.38 -1.98 10.98
C GLU A 81 -3.66 -2.08 10.16
N GLU A 82 -4.82 -2.15 10.82
CA GLU A 82 -6.12 -2.20 10.16
C GLU A 82 -6.39 -0.97 9.30
N LEU A 83 -6.07 0.22 9.82
CA LEU A 83 -6.20 1.47 9.09
C LEU A 83 -5.24 1.51 7.89
N SER A 84 -4.01 1.02 8.07
CA SER A 84 -3.02 0.92 6.99
C SER A 84 -3.48 -0.03 5.88
N LEU A 85 -4.06 -1.18 6.25
CA LEU A 85 -4.68 -2.13 5.31
C LEU A 85 -5.84 -1.49 4.55
N LEU A 86 -6.69 -0.74 5.25
CA LEU A 86 -7.85 -0.06 4.66
C LEU A 86 -7.41 0.99 3.64
N THR A 87 -6.47 1.86 4.01
CA THR A 87 -5.90 2.89 3.12
C THR A 87 -5.23 2.24 1.89
N ALA A 88 -4.44 1.19 2.09
CA ALA A 88 -3.75 0.50 1.00
C ALA A 88 -4.75 -0.20 0.04
N GLY A 89 -5.79 -0.84 0.57
CA GLY A 89 -6.83 -1.48 -0.24
C GLY A 89 -7.63 -0.48 -1.06
N LEU A 90 -8.04 0.64 -0.46
CA LEU A 90 -8.75 1.71 -1.16
C LEU A 90 -7.89 2.38 -2.23
N THR A 91 -6.62 2.65 -1.92
CA THR A 91 -5.66 3.20 -2.91
C THR A 91 -5.51 2.26 -4.09
N HIS A 92 -5.33 0.96 -3.82
CA HIS A 92 -5.21 -0.05 -4.87
C HIS A 92 -6.47 -0.12 -5.74
N PHE A 93 -7.66 -0.15 -5.12
CA PHE A 93 -8.93 -0.15 -5.83
C PHE A 93 -9.12 1.11 -6.68
N ASP A 94 -8.93 2.31 -6.11
CA ASP A 94 -9.16 3.57 -6.84
C ASP A 94 -8.28 3.67 -8.09
N ARG A 95 -7.02 3.24 -7.97
CA ARG A 95 -6.06 3.19 -9.06
C ARG A 95 -6.52 2.28 -10.21
N LEU A 96 -7.02 1.08 -9.89
CA LEU A 96 -7.46 0.09 -10.89
C LEU A 96 -8.89 0.32 -11.39
N ARG A 97 -9.71 1.07 -10.64
CA ARG A 97 -11.16 1.19 -10.85
C ARG A 97 -11.55 1.52 -12.29
N LYS A 98 -10.77 2.37 -12.98
CA LYS A 98 -11.04 2.77 -14.37
C LYS A 98 -10.78 1.65 -15.39
N ASP A 99 -9.89 0.73 -15.04
CA ASP A 99 -9.45 -0.38 -15.88
C ASP A 99 -10.27 -1.66 -15.64
N LEU A 100 -11.04 -1.70 -14.55
CA LEU A 100 -11.99 -2.77 -14.24
C LEU A 100 -13.20 -2.77 -15.20
N PRO A 101 -13.81 -3.95 -15.46
CA PRO A 101 -15.12 -4.06 -16.09
C PRO A 101 -16.18 -3.20 -15.38
N PRO A 102 -17.16 -2.60 -16.11
CA PRO A 102 -18.14 -1.68 -15.52
C PRO A 102 -18.90 -2.24 -14.30
N ASP A 103 -19.25 -3.53 -14.37
CA ASP A 103 -19.92 -4.29 -13.31
C ASP A 103 -19.05 -4.52 -12.07
N ARG A 104 -17.73 -4.33 -12.15
CA ARG A 104 -16.79 -4.49 -11.02
C ARG A 104 -16.30 -3.18 -10.41
N ARG A 105 -16.74 -2.03 -10.94
CA ARG A 105 -16.32 -0.69 -10.48
C ARG A 105 -17.06 -0.18 -9.26
N ASP A 106 -18.15 -0.83 -8.88
CA ASP A 106 -18.89 -0.49 -7.67
C ASP A 106 -18.18 -1.04 -6.45
N ILE A 107 -17.68 -0.13 -5.60
CA ILE A 107 -16.99 -0.49 -4.37
C ILE A 107 -17.91 -1.21 -3.37
N GLY A 108 -19.23 -1.01 -3.46
CA GLY A 108 -20.23 -1.64 -2.59
C GLY A 108 -20.20 -3.18 -2.59
N GLN A 109 -19.62 -3.78 -3.63
CA GLN A 109 -19.50 -5.23 -3.78
C GLN A 109 -18.40 -5.86 -2.90
N TYR A 110 -17.44 -5.05 -2.45
CA TYR A 110 -16.31 -5.52 -1.66
C TYR A 110 -16.54 -5.16 -0.20
N GLN A 111 -16.45 -6.12 0.71
CA GLN A 111 -16.79 -5.90 2.12
C GLN A 111 -15.57 -5.55 2.98
N SER A 112 -14.38 -5.93 2.53
CA SER A 112 -13.13 -5.86 3.27
C SER A 112 -11.98 -5.27 2.44
N ALA A 113 -10.94 -4.79 3.11
CA ALA A 113 -9.70 -4.35 2.44
C ALA A 113 -9.04 -5.48 1.63
N MET A 114 -9.16 -6.73 2.10
CA MET A 114 -8.60 -7.90 1.40
C MET A 114 -9.26 -8.11 0.04
N GLU A 115 -10.58 -8.01 -0.03
CA GLU A 115 -11.32 -8.11 -1.28
C GLU A 115 -10.95 -6.97 -2.26
N LEU A 116 -10.64 -5.78 -1.75
CA LEU A 116 -10.17 -4.66 -2.58
C LEU A 116 -8.81 -4.96 -3.23
N PHE A 117 -7.95 -5.76 -2.62
CA PHE A 117 -6.69 -6.19 -3.26
C PHE A 117 -6.89 -7.25 -4.35
N GLN A 118 -7.99 -7.97 -4.32
CA GLN A 118 -8.25 -9.06 -5.26
C GLN A 118 -8.84 -8.57 -6.58
N VAL A 119 -9.16 -7.28 -6.71
CA VAL A 119 -9.82 -6.75 -7.90
C VAL A 119 -8.98 -6.85 -9.17
N GLU A 120 -7.65 -6.97 -9.04
CA GLU A 120 -6.74 -7.20 -10.16
C GLU A 120 -7.08 -8.49 -10.94
N ALA A 121 -7.70 -9.48 -10.28
CA ALA A 121 -8.15 -10.72 -10.90
C ALA A 121 -9.30 -10.51 -11.92
N PHE A 122 -9.99 -9.37 -11.88
CA PHE A 122 -11.08 -9.05 -12.81
C PHE A 122 -10.63 -8.20 -14.00
N LEU A 123 -9.35 -7.82 -14.09
CA LEU A 123 -8.85 -7.08 -15.24
C LEU A 123 -8.87 -7.96 -16.49
N SER A 124 -9.31 -7.39 -17.61
CA SER A 124 -9.08 -8.03 -18.92
C SER A 124 -7.58 -8.14 -19.19
N ASP A 125 -7.17 -9.05 -20.07
CA ASP A 125 -5.76 -9.20 -20.45
C ASP A 125 -5.14 -7.89 -20.95
N GLU A 126 -5.90 -7.11 -21.73
CA GLU A 126 -5.47 -5.81 -22.23
C GLU A 126 -5.29 -4.80 -21.09
N SER A 127 -6.29 -4.67 -20.20
CA SER A 127 -6.20 -3.80 -19.02
C SER A 127 -5.05 -4.21 -18.11
N ALA A 128 -4.86 -5.50 -17.86
CA ALA A 128 -3.77 -6.01 -17.03
C ALA A 128 -2.40 -5.71 -17.64
N ARG A 129 -2.23 -5.84 -18.96
CA ARG A 129 -1.00 -5.44 -19.66
C ARG A 129 -0.74 -3.94 -19.55
N ARG A 130 -1.78 -3.12 -19.75
CA ARG A 130 -1.69 -1.65 -19.62
C ARG A 130 -1.29 -1.23 -18.21
N VAL A 131 -1.96 -1.78 -17.19
CA VAL A 131 -1.65 -1.53 -15.78
C VAL A 131 -0.22 -1.94 -15.46
N ARG A 132 0.19 -3.17 -15.79
CA ARG A 132 1.56 -3.63 -15.55
C ARG A 132 2.62 -2.77 -16.25
N ARG A 133 2.32 -2.27 -17.46
CA ARG A 133 3.20 -1.35 -18.17
C ARG A 133 3.34 -0.02 -17.45
N ALA A 134 2.23 0.57 -17.01
CA ALA A 134 2.24 1.82 -16.25
C ALA A 134 2.97 1.66 -14.90
N GLU A 135 2.74 0.54 -14.21
CA GLU A 135 3.46 0.22 -12.97
C GLU A 135 4.96 0.06 -13.20
N ARG A 136 5.36 -0.59 -14.31
CA ARG A 136 6.76 -0.68 -14.70
C ARG A 136 7.36 0.70 -14.95
N GLU A 137 6.70 1.52 -15.74
CA GLU A 137 7.18 2.87 -16.08
C GLU A 137 7.35 3.72 -14.82
N GLN A 138 6.38 3.66 -13.89
CA GLN A 138 6.47 4.34 -12.59
C GLN A 138 7.64 3.80 -11.75
N ALA A 139 7.78 2.48 -11.62
CA ALA A 139 8.84 1.88 -10.82
C ALA A 139 10.23 2.24 -11.35
N TYR A 140 10.38 2.31 -12.67
CA TYR A 140 11.62 2.78 -13.30
C TYR A 140 11.86 4.28 -13.07
N ALA A 141 10.81 5.11 -13.11
CA ALA A 141 10.94 6.54 -12.80
C ALA A 141 11.29 6.81 -11.33
N GLU A 142 10.86 5.93 -10.43
CA GLU A 142 11.15 5.98 -8.99
C GLU A 142 12.37 5.10 -8.60
N SER A 143 13.23 4.81 -9.58
CA SER A 143 14.48 4.09 -9.40
C SER A 143 15.61 4.77 -10.16
N GLU A 144 16.83 4.58 -9.70
CA GLU A 144 18.03 4.98 -10.42
C GLU A 144 18.73 3.72 -10.95
N MET A 145 18.81 3.59 -12.27
CA MET A 145 19.49 2.47 -12.94
C MET A 145 20.99 2.77 -12.97
N LEU A 146 21.75 2.14 -12.07
CA LEU A 146 23.20 2.35 -11.93
C LEU A 146 23.99 1.48 -12.91
N PHE A 147 23.44 0.32 -13.28
CA PHE A 147 24.02 -0.58 -14.26
C PHE A 147 22.92 -1.39 -14.96
N ASP A 148 23.00 -1.55 -16.27
CA ASP A 148 22.10 -2.39 -17.06
C ASP A 148 22.83 -3.01 -18.26
N GLN A 149 23.24 -4.28 -18.14
CA GLN A 149 23.78 -5.04 -19.27
C GLN A 149 23.38 -6.51 -19.20
N GLY A 150 22.78 -7.01 -20.30
CA GLY A 150 22.36 -8.40 -20.41
C GLY A 150 21.37 -8.79 -19.30
N ARG A 151 21.72 -9.82 -18.53
CA ARG A 151 20.92 -10.30 -17.39
C ARG A 151 21.35 -9.69 -16.05
N TRP A 152 22.28 -8.74 -16.06
CA TRP A 152 22.78 -8.06 -14.88
C TRP A 152 22.21 -6.64 -14.79
N LYS A 153 21.64 -6.29 -13.63
CA LYS A 153 21.22 -4.91 -13.35
C LYS A 153 21.60 -4.53 -11.92
N LEU A 154 21.96 -3.27 -11.73
CA LEU A 154 22.10 -2.63 -10.42
C LEU A 154 21.11 -1.46 -10.36
N VAL A 155 20.17 -1.54 -9.44
CA VAL A 155 19.08 -0.57 -9.32
C VAL A 155 19.07 0.00 -7.91
N LYS A 156 19.12 1.33 -7.79
CA LYS A 156 18.90 2.02 -6.52
C LYS A 156 17.44 2.40 -6.39
N LEU A 157 16.83 1.99 -5.28
CA LEU A 157 15.43 2.23 -4.98
C LEU A 157 15.25 3.62 -4.39
N GLN A 158 14.29 4.40 -4.91
CA GLN A 158 14.00 5.76 -4.40
C GLN A 158 12.61 5.88 -3.77
N SER A 159 11.80 4.82 -3.81
CA SER A 159 10.49 4.80 -3.18
C SER A 159 10.07 3.40 -2.72
N ARG A 160 9.03 3.37 -1.87
CA ARG A 160 8.32 2.13 -1.50
C ARG A 160 7.71 1.43 -2.70
N PHE A 161 7.23 2.19 -3.70
CA PHE A 161 6.63 1.61 -4.91
C PHE A 161 7.69 0.90 -5.76
N ALA A 162 8.83 1.53 -5.98
CA ALA A 162 9.98 0.92 -6.64
C ALA A 162 10.47 -0.33 -5.88
N ALA A 163 10.58 -0.25 -4.55
CA ALA A 163 10.99 -1.38 -3.72
C ALA A 163 10.04 -2.59 -3.85
N THR A 164 8.73 -2.32 -3.85
CA THR A 164 7.69 -3.34 -4.09
C THR A 164 7.83 -3.94 -5.49
N TRP A 165 8.03 -3.12 -6.52
CA TRP A 165 8.14 -3.58 -7.91
C TRP A 165 9.37 -4.46 -8.14
N TRP A 166 10.56 -3.97 -7.78
CA TRP A 166 11.82 -4.68 -8.01
C TRP A 166 11.93 -5.95 -7.15
N GLY A 167 11.36 -5.91 -5.95
CA GLY A 167 11.26 -7.06 -5.04
C GLY A 167 10.13 -8.05 -5.34
N MET A 168 9.34 -7.87 -6.41
CA MET A 168 8.31 -8.86 -6.76
C MET A 168 8.91 -10.27 -6.89
N GLY A 169 8.30 -11.23 -6.21
CA GLY A 169 8.75 -12.62 -6.16
C GLY A 169 9.78 -12.93 -5.07
N THR A 170 10.15 -11.96 -4.23
CA THR A 170 11.04 -12.16 -3.09
C THR A 170 10.28 -12.15 -1.76
N ARG A 171 10.97 -12.54 -0.68
CA ARG A 171 10.48 -12.48 0.72
C ARG A 171 10.91 -11.22 1.45
N TRP A 172 11.50 -10.24 0.76
CA TRP A 172 12.00 -9.02 1.39
C TRP A 172 10.85 -8.25 2.04
N CYS A 173 11.05 -7.83 3.29
CA CYS A 173 10.10 -6.97 3.99
C CYS A 173 9.89 -5.61 3.30
N THR A 174 10.85 -5.14 2.49
CA THR A 174 10.73 -3.91 1.67
C THR A 174 9.98 -4.13 0.36
N ALA A 175 9.71 -5.38 -0.02
CA ALA A 175 8.94 -5.74 -1.21
C ALA A 175 7.46 -5.99 -0.90
N ALA A 176 7.10 -6.07 0.39
CA ALA A 176 5.76 -6.40 0.82
C ALA A 176 4.76 -5.29 0.42
N ARG A 177 3.59 -5.68 -0.12
CA ARG A 177 2.49 -4.72 -0.37
C ARG A 177 1.97 -4.13 0.95
N LEU A 178 1.96 -4.95 1.99
CA LEU A 178 1.46 -4.65 3.35
C LEU A 178 2.64 -4.68 4.33
N SER A 179 2.62 -3.81 5.34
CA SER A 179 3.70 -3.72 6.35
C SER A 179 5.10 -3.60 5.72
N ASN A 180 5.22 -2.78 4.67
CA ASN A 180 6.47 -2.57 3.96
C ASN A 180 7.46 -1.76 4.81
N HIS A 181 8.70 -2.22 4.93
CA HIS A 181 9.73 -1.57 5.75
C HIS A 181 10.66 -0.62 5.00
N TYR A 182 10.40 -0.33 3.72
CA TYR A 182 11.25 0.53 2.88
C TYR A 182 11.71 1.82 3.58
N ASP A 183 10.78 2.62 4.11
CA ASP A 183 11.10 3.92 4.71
C ASP A 183 12.02 3.80 5.94
N SER A 184 11.91 2.71 6.69
CA SER A 184 12.78 2.42 7.85
C SER A 184 14.22 2.11 7.45
N TYR A 185 14.42 1.47 6.30
CA TYR A 185 15.76 1.24 5.75
C TYR A 185 16.28 2.49 5.04
N ALA A 186 15.47 3.10 4.17
CA ALA A 186 15.83 4.27 3.38
C ALA A 186 16.28 5.47 4.23
N SER A 187 15.79 5.59 5.47
CA SER A 187 16.23 6.61 6.44
C SER A 187 17.62 6.38 7.03
N ARG A 188 18.18 5.17 6.92
CA ARG A 188 19.47 4.77 7.51
C ARG A 188 20.54 4.38 6.48
N GLY A 189 20.17 4.33 5.20
CA GLY A 189 21.04 3.92 4.12
C GLY A 189 20.24 3.70 2.85
N GLN A 190 20.93 3.38 1.76
CA GLN A 190 20.29 3.13 0.48
C GLN A 190 19.95 1.64 0.35
N LEU A 191 18.88 1.36 -0.39
CA LEU A 191 18.53 0.00 -0.78
C LEU A 191 18.82 -0.17 -2.27
N LEU A 192 19.70 -1.12 -2.57
CA LEU A 192 20.05 -1.50 -3.94
C LEU A 192 19.47 -2.87 -4.24
N VAL A 193 19.02 -3.08 -5.48
CA VAL A 193 18.65 -4.39 -6.02
C VAL A 193 19.66 -4.80 -7.07
N ILE A 194 20.22 -5.99 -6.91
CA ILE A 194 21.13 -6.62 -7.85
C ILE A 194 20.35 -7.73 -8.54
N LEU A 195 20.10 -7.57 -9.83
CA LEU A 195 19.53 -8.63 -10.66
C LEU A 195 20.67 -9.38 -11.33
N THR A 196 20.60 -10.70 -11.25
CA THR A 196 21.60 -11.61 -11.83
C THR A 196 20.91 -12.62 -12.76
N PRO A 197 21.68 -13.35 -13.57
CA PRO A 197 21.20 -14.53 -14.29
C PRO A 197 20.45 -15.59 -13.46
N ALA A 198 20.77 -15.69 -12.16
CA ALA A 198 20.34 -16.79 -11.29
C ALA A 198 19.24 -16.36 -10.31
N ASP A 199 19.42 -15.22 -9.64
CA ASP A 199 18.49 -14.71 -8.63
C ASP A 199 18.54 -13.18 -8.49
N LYS A 200 17.70 -12.64 -7.60
CA LYS A 200 17.70 -11.26 -7.13
C LYS A 200 18.32 -11.16 -5.75
N PHE A 201 19.06 -10.08 -5.54
CA PHE A 201 19.63 -9.75 -4.24
C PHE A 201 19.28 -8.32 -3.85
N GLN A 202 19.13 -8.07 -2.56
CA GLN A 202 18.99 -6.73 -2.01
C GLN A 202 20.19 -6.43 -1.14
N LEU A 203 20.79 -5.25 -1.34
CA LEU A 203 21.90 -4.73 -0.53
C LEU A 203 21.41 -3.49 0.21
N PHE A 204 21.58 -3.50 1.52
CA PHE A 204 21.39 -2.33 2.36
C PHE A 204 22.73 -1.67 2.68
N THR A 205 22.95 -0.45 2.18
CA THR A 205 24.26 0.21 2.28
C THR A 205 24.57 0.73 3.67
N GLY A 206 23.59 0.82 4.57
CA GLY A 206 23.81 1.32 5.94
C GLY A 206 24.63 0.35 6.80
N THR A 207 24.53 -0.96 6.54
CA THR A 207 25.30 -2.01 7.22
C THR A 207 26.18 -2.82 6.26
N GLY A 208 25.93 -2.72 4.95
CA GLY A 208 26.53 -3.60 3.94
C GLY A 208 25.88 -4.99 3.86
N GLU A 209 24.78 -5.21 4.58
CA GLU A 209 24.07 -6.50 4.58
C GLU A 209 23.41 -6.76 3.22
N CYS A 210 23.60 -7.97 2.71
CA CYS A 210 23.00 -8.44 1.48
C CYS A 210 22.15 -9.69 1.73
N CYS A 211 20.98 -9.78 1.10
CA CYS A 211 20.12 -10.95 1.17
C CYS A 211 19.66 -11.43 -0.22
N ASP A 212 19.41 -12.73 -0.34
CA ASP A 212 18.83 -13.36 -1.52
C ASP A 212 17.30 -13.17 -1.61
N SER A 213 16.67 -13.69 -2.66
CA SER A 213 15.22 -13.58 -2.84
C SER A 213 14.39 -14.24 -1.73
N ALA A 214 14.96 -15.16 -0.94
CA ALA A 214 14.31 -15.80 0.20
C ALA A 214 14.54 -15.04 1.52
N ASP A 215 15.16 -13.86 1.46
CA ASP A 215 15.53 -13.01 2.60
C ASP A 215 16.61 -13.64 3.49
N ARG A 216 17.44 -14.53 2.92
CA ARG A 216 18.57 -15.14 3.63
C ARG A 216 19.83 -14.29 3.43
N PRO A 217 20.60 -14.02 4.49
CA PRO A 217 21.88 -13.32 4.35
C PRO A 217 22.83 -14.04 3.40
N VAL A 218 23.51 -13.29 2.54
CA VAL A 218 24.52 -13.81 1.61
C VAL A 218 25.74 -12.89 1.57
N ASP A 219 26.89 -13.46 1.24
CA ASP A 219 28.11 -12.67 0.98
C ASP A 219 28.01 -12.01 -0.40
N LEU A 220 28.05 -10.68 -0.42
CA LEU A 220 28.03 -9.89 -1.64
C LEU A 220 29.17 -10.26 -2.59
N SER A 221 30.36 -10.61 -2.08
CA SER A 221 31.51 -10.98 -2.90
C SER A 221 31.22 -12.24 -3.72
N LEU A 222 30.44 -13.19 -3.15
CA LEU A 222 30.00 -14.38 -3.87
C LEU A 222 28.95 -14.04 -4.94
N VAL A 223 28.04 -13.11 -4.64
CA VAL A 223 27.05 -12.62 -5.61
C VAL A 223 27.73 -11.98 -6.83
N LEU A 224 28.85 -11.28 -6.62
CA LEU A 224 29.57 -10.54 -7.66
C LEU A 224 30.61 -11.38 -8.42
N GLN A 225 30.88 -12.62 -8.04
CA GLN A 225 31.97 -13.45 -8.59
C GLN A 225 31.89 -13.65 -10.12
N GLY A 226 30.67 -13.59 -10.69
CA GLY A 226 30.43 -13.69 -12.14
C GLY A 226 29.94 -12.39 -12.79
N ALA A 227 29.97 -11.27 -12.06
CA ALA A 227 29.45 -9.99 -12.54
C ALA A 227 30.46 -9.28 -13.47
N PRO A 228 29.99 -8.52 -14.46
CA PRO A 228 30.82 -7.63 -15.27
C PRO A 228 31.63 -6.67 -14.38
N ARG A 229 32.86 -6.32 -14.81
CA ARG A 229 33.74 -5.42 -14.03
C ARG A 229 33.10 -4.06 -13.80
N GLU A 230 32.34 -3.58 -14.79
CA GLU A 230 31.61 -2.32 -14.76
C GLU A 230 30.55 -2.32 -13.64
N LEU A 231 29.89 -3.46 -13.38
CA LEU A 231 28.97 -3.59 -12.26
C LEU A 231 29.71 -3.54 -10.92
N GLN A 232 30.86 -4.21 -10.82
CA GLN A 232 31.71 -4.15 -9.60
C GLN A 232 32.19 -2.71 -9.33
N THR A 233 32.56 -1.96 -10.37
CA THR A 233 32.90 -0.55 -10.26
C THR A 233 31.68 0.29 -9.85
N ALA A 234 30.50 0.02 -10.40
CA ALA A 234 29.29 0.76 -10.09
C ALA A 234 28.82 0.53 -8.64
N ILE A 235 29.05 -0.65 -8.06
CA ILE A 235 28.62 -0.96 -6.68
C ILE A 235 29.64 -0.48 -5.62
N ALA A 236 30.93 -0.36 -5.96
CA ALA A 236 32.00 -0.02 -5.02
C ALA A 236 31.75 1.24 -4.16
N PRO A 237 31.20 2.36 -4.68
CA PRO A 237 30.93 3.56 -3.88
C PRO A 237 29.96 3.32 -2.72
N PHE A 238 29.12 2.28 -2.80
CA PHE A 238 28.10 1.96 -1.80
C PHE A 238 28.60 1.00 -0.72
N LEU A 239 29.83 0.50 -0.82
CA LEU A 239 30.45 -0.44 0.11
C LEU A 239 31.48 0.22 1.05
N ALA A 240 31.92 1.43 0.70
CA ALA A 240 32.81 2.19 1.58
C ALA A 240 31.98 2.82 2.72
N PRO A 241 32.47 2.80 3.97
CA PRO A 241 31.84 3.57 5.04
C PRO A 241 31.81 5.03 4.62
N SER A 242 30.64 5.66 4.75
CA SER A 242 30.49 7.10 4.58
C SER A 242 31.42 7.78 5.60
N LEU A 243 32.51 8.38 5.11
CA LEU A 243 33.46 9.16 5.91
C LEU A 243 32.78 10.37 6.55
#